data_AF-A0A920E7W9-F1
#
_entry.id   AF-A0A920E7W9-F1
#
_cell.length_a   1.000
_cell.length_b   1.000
_cell.length_c   1.000
_cell.angle_alpha   90.00
_cell.angle_beta   90.00
_cell.angle_gamma   90.00
#
_symmetry.space_group_name_H-M   'P 1'
#
loop_
_entity.id
_entity.type
_entity.pdbx_description
1 polymer ?
#
loop_
_entity_poly.entity_id
_entity_poly.type
_entity_poly.pdbx_seq_one_letter_code
_entity_poly.pdbx_strand_id
1 'polypeptide(L)'
;MIIFDCDGVLLDSEVIADRILCESLSELINKKKNHHEMSDPSFVQQWLVDLCGQTDEEILNRFSELTEVQLPHDFLTQFQSSLFKSLGQEVKSISGIKRLLISLGENWAVASNSSFQRLSVSLKQADLYNLCESRLFSSEQVERPKPAPDLHLHISRQFRVPPPQCLVVEDSPAGVIAALKAGMRW
;
A
#
# COMPACT_ATOMS: atom_id res chain seq x y z
N MET A 1 -9.21 -6.53 -19.54
CA MET A 1 -8.23 -7.04 -18.55
C MET A 1 -8.44 -6.32 -17.24
N ILE A 2 -8.26 -7.00 -16.10
CA ILE A 2 -8.36 -6.39 -14.77
C ILE A 2 -6.96 -6.18 -14.19
N ILE A 3 -6.66 -4.99 -13.68
CA ILE A 3 -5.38 -4.68 -13.03
C ILE A 3 -5.68 -4.39 -11.56
N PHE A 4 -5.20 -5.22 -10.65
CA PHE A 4 -5.39 -5.03 -9.23
C PHE A 4 -4.19 -4.30 -8.63
N ASP A 5 -4.41 -3.41 -7.67
CA ASP A 5 -3.35 -3.12 -6.69
C ASP A 5 -3.07 -4.35 -5.82
N CYS A 6 -1.98 -4.32 -5.06
CA CYS A 6 -1.62 -5.40 -4.15
C CYS A 6 -2.02 -5.07 -2.71
N ASP A 7 -1.56 -3.94 -2.20
CA ASP A 7 -1.77 -3.50 -0.83
C ASP A 7 -3.23 -3.01 -0.71
N GLY A 8 -3.94 -3.35 0.37
CA GLY A 8 -5.37 -3.04 0.56
C GLY A 8 -6.38 -3.69 -0.41
N VAL A 9 -5.93 -4.28 -1.52
CA VAL A 9 -6.79 -4.94 -2.53
C VAL A 9 -6.61 -6.46 -2.54
N LEU A 10 -5.38 -6.95 -2.68
CA LEU A 10 -5.08 -8.38 -2.57
C LEU A 10 -4.72 -8.77 -1.14
N LEU A 11 -4.07 -7.87 -0.44
CA LEU A 11 -3.52 -8.07 0.89
C LEU A 11 -4.20 -7.13 1.87
N ASP A 12 -4.53 -7.66 3.05
CA ASP A 12 -5.02 -6.86 4.18
C ASP A 12 -3.82 -6.21 4.89
N SER A 13 -3.06 -5.42 4.14
CA SER A 13 -1.78 -4.81 4.55
C SER A 13 -1.95 -3.52 5.31
N GLU A 14 -2.98 -2.74 5.00
CA GLU A 14 -3.20 -1.40 5.57
C GLU A 14 -3.46 -1.48 7.07
N VAL A 15 -4.19 -2.51 7.52
CA VAL A 15 -4.41 -2.76 8.96
C VAL A 15 -3.09 -2.96 9.72
N ILE A 16 -2.08 -3.55 9.06
CA ILE A 16 -0.75 -3.77 9.65
C ILE A 16 0.05 -2.48 9.63
N ALA A 17 0.01 -1.73 8.51
CA ALA A 17 0.67 -0.43 8.39
C ALA A 17 0.15 0.55 9.43
N ASP A 18 -1.17 0.70 9.55
CA ASP A 18 -1.84 1.56 10.52
C ASP A 18 -1.46 1.20 11.94
N ARG A 19 -1.45 -0.09 12.28
CA ARG A 19 -1.08 -0.56 13.62
C ARG A 19 0.35 -0.18 13.97
N ILE A 20 1.31 -0.46 13.09
CA ILE A 20 2.73 -0.20 13.34
C ILE A 20 3.00 1.30 13.39
N LEU A 21 2.34 2.08 12.53
CA LEU A 21 2.44 3.53 12.52
C LEU A 21 1.87 4.10 13.82
N CYS A 22 0.69 3.63 14.24
CA CYS A 22 0.05 4.02 15.49
C CYS A 22 0.93 3.73 16.71
N GLU A 23 1.48 2.51 16.80
CA GLU A 23 2.41 2.12 17.88
C GLU A 23 3.64 3.04 17.90
N SER A 24 4.26 3.26 16.74
CA SER A 24 5.48 4.07 16.59
C SER A 24 5.26 5.54 16.96
N LEU A 25 4.16 6.14 16.50
CA LEU A 25 3.80 7.53 16.81
C LEU A 25 3.40 7.69 18.28
N SER A 26 2.65 6.73 18.85
CA SER A 26 2.27 6.75 20.26
C SER A 26 3.50 6.68 21.17
N GLU A 27 4.49 5.87 20.84
CA GLU A 27 5.76 5.82 21.58
C GLU A 27 6.52 7.14 21.56
N LEU A 28 6.50 7.87 20.44
CA LEU A 28 7.15 9.18 20.34
C LEU A 28 6.46 10.23 21.20
N ILE A 29 5.12 10.28 21.20
CA ILE A 29 4.36 11.21 22.04
C ILE A 29 4.63 10.93 23.51
N ASN A 30 4.56 9.66 23.93
CA ASN A 30 4.76 9.26 25.33
C ASN A 30 6.14 9.64 25.90
N LYS A 31 7.18 9.73 25.06
CA LYS A 31 8.52 10.18 25.49
C LYS A 31 8.54 11.67 25.85
N LYS A 32 7.68 12.50 25.25
CA LYS A 32 7.53 13.92 25.62
C LYS A 32 6.39 14.06 26.64
N LYS A 33 6.74 14.03 27.93
CA LYS A 33 5.87 14.07 29.14
C LYS A 33 4.81 15.20 29.22
N ASN A 34 4.62 16.02 28.19
CA ASN A 34 3.73 17.19 28.17
C ASN A 34 2.45 17.01 27.32
N HIS A 35 2.25 15.88 26.62
CA HIS A 35 1.11 15.68 25.70
C HIS A 35 0.12 14.60 26.16
N HIS A 36 -0.41 14.72 27.39
CA HIS A 36 -1.18 13.66 28.05
C HIS A 36 -2.48 13.23 27.33
N GLU A 37 -3.15 14.11 26.59
CA GLU A 37 -4.36 13.77 25.84
C GLU A 37 -4.05 13.10 24.49
N MET A 38 -2.90 13.40 23.88
CA MET A 38 -2.50 12.86 22.57
C MET A 38 -1.73 11.54 22.68
N SER A 39 -1.24 11.21 23.88
CA SER A 39 -0.54 9.94 24.16
C SER A 39 -1.45 8.71 24.19
N ASP A 40 -2.77 8.89 24.17
CA ASP A 40 -3.72 7.79 24.11
C ASP A 40 -3.63 7.11 22.73
N PRO A 41 -3.31 5.80 22.66
CA PRO A 41 -3.28 5.07 21.40
C PRO A 41 -4.61 5.15 20.62
N SER A 42 -5.74 5.30 21.31
CA SER A 42 -7.04 5.47 20.65
C SER A 42 -7.18 6.81 19.92
N PHE A 43 -6.52 7.87 20.41
CA PHE A 43 -6.46 9.16 19.72
C PHE A 43 -5.63 9.03 18.43
N VAL A 44 -4.43 8.46 18.52
CA VAL A 44 -3.55 8.28 17.35
C VAL A 44 -4.22 7.38 16.31
N GLN A 45 -4.88 6.31 16.76
CA GLN A 45 -5.64 5.42 15.88
C GLN A 45 -6.77 6.16 15.15
N GLN A 46 -7.61 6.91 15.88
CA GLN A 46 -8.70 7.69 15.25
C GLN A 46 -8.14 8.74 14.29
N TRP A 47 -7.04 9.38 14.66
CA TRP A 47 -6.38 10.37 13.83
C TRP A 47 -5.83 9.77 12.53
N LEU A 48 -5.22 8.58 12.56
CA LEU A 48 -4.78 7.88 11.35
C LEU A 48 -5.96 7.49 10.45
N VAL A 49 -7.09 7.07 11.04
CA VAL A 49 -8.33 6.80 10.28
C VAL A 49 -8.80 8.04 9.51
N ASP A 50 -8.74 9.22 10.13
CA ASP A 50 -9.14 10.48 9.50
C ASP A 50 -8.18 10.93 8.37
N LEU A 51 -6.99 10.32 8.30
CA LEU A 51 -5.96 10.59 7.28
C LEU A 51 -5.87 9.51 6.21
N CYS A 52 -6.82 8.57 6.18
CA CYS A 52 -6.85 7.49 5.20
C CYS A 52 -6.71 8.02 3.75
N GLY A 53 -5.82 7.38 2.99
CA GLY A 53 -5.50 7.74 1.60
C GLY A 53 -4.42 8.82 1.42
N GLN A 54 -3.87 9.36 2.51
CA GLN A 54 -2.69 10.23 2.45
C GLN A 54 -1.39 9.41 2.39
N THR A 55 -0.33 10.03 1.90
CA THR A 55 1.01 9.43 1.91
C THR A 55 1.62 9.44 3.31
N ASP A 56 2.53 8.50 3.61
CA ASP A 56 3.29 8.49 4.87
C ASP A 56 3.91 9.85 5.16
N GLU A 57 4.47 10.53 4.17
CA GLU A 57 5.10 11.85 4.33
C GLU A 57 4.08 12.93 4.75
N GLU A 58 2.89 12.94 4.14
CA GLU A 58 1.82 13.88 4.53
C GLU A 58 1.33 13.61 5.95
N ILE A 59 1.13 12.34 6.31
CA ILE A 59 0.74 11.93 7.66
C ILE A 59 1.81 12.41 8.65
N LEU A 60 3.08 12.12 8.41
CA LEU A 60 4.18 12.47 9.31
C LEU A 60 4.41 13.99 9.45
N ASN A 61 4.22 14.75 8.38
CA ASN A 61 4.26 16.21 8.44
C ASN A 61 3.13 16.75 9.31
N ARG A 62 1.89 16.29 9.08
CA ARG A 62 0.73 16.67 9.90
C ARG A 62 0.87 16.26 11.35
N PHE A 63 1.45 15.10 11.61
CA PHE A 63 1.75 14.65 12.97
C PHE A 63 2.67 15.63 13.68
N SER A 64 3.77 16.03 13.02
CA SER A 64 4.76 16.95 13.59
C SER A 64 4.17 18.34 13.84
N GLU A 65 3.33 18.83 12.92
CA GLU A 65 2.61 20.10 13.07
C GLU A 65 1.63 20.08 14.24
N LEU A 66 0.86 19.00 14.39
CA LEU A 66 -0.18 18.88 15.42
C LEU A 66 0.41 18.67 16.82
N THR A 67 1.48 17.88 16.92
CA THR A 67 2.05 17.43 18.20
C THR A 67 3.25 18.25 18.67
N GLU A 68 3.86 19.05 17.79
CA GLU A 68 5.18 19.67 18.01
C GLU A 68 6.29 18.63 18.34
N VAL A 69 6.06 17.36 18.02
CA VAL A 69 7.04 16.28 18.15
C VAL A 69 7.89 16.25 16.88
N GLN A 70 9.19 16.39 17.06
CA GLN A 70 10.17 16.22 15.99
C GLN A 70 10.37 14.71 15.77
N LEU A 71 10.11 14.25 14.55
CA LEU A 71 10.36 12.87 14.16
C LEU A 71 11.87 12.60 14.07
N PRO A 72 12.36 11.45 14.56
CA PRO A 72 13.73 11.02 14.29
C PRO A 72 14.02 10.96 12.79
N HIS A 73 15.23 11.34 12.39
CA HIS A 73 15.66 11.32 10.98
C HIS A 73 15.53 9.95 10.31
N ASP A 74 15.57 8.88 11.10
CA ASP A 74 15.48 7.48 10.66
C ASP A 74 14.10 6.86 10.92
N PHE A 75 13.10 7.65 11.32
CA PHE A 75 11.75 7.17 11.66
C PHE A 75 11.12 6.38 10.51
N LEU A 76 11.10 6.94 9.30
CA LEU A 76 10.53 6.29 8.12
C LEU A 76 11.23 4.96 7.82
N THR A 77 12.55 4.91 7.93
CA THR A 77 13.34 3.69 7.72
C THR A 77 13.00 2.63 8.77
N GLN A 78 12.85 3.01 10.04
CA GLN A 78 12.46 2.10 11.12
C GLN A 78 11.02 1.59 10.92
N PHE A 79 10.09 2.48 10.57
CA PHE A 79 8.71 2.14 10.26
C PHE A 79 8.64 1.13 9.11
N GLN A 80 9.30 1.41 7.98
CA GLN A 80 9.33 0.52 6.82
C GLN A 80 9.96 -0.84 7.15
N SER A 81 11.00 -0.88 7.99
CA SER A 81 11.62 -2.13 8.43
C SER A 81 10.68 -2.98 9.29
N SER A 82 9.99 -2.35 10.25
CA SER A 82 8.97 -3.01 11.09
C SER A 82 7.80 -3.50 10.25
N LEU A 83 7.31 -2.69 9.32
CA LEU A 83 6.24 -3.03 8.40
C LEU A 83 6.62 -4.24 7.53
N PHE A 84 7.78 -4.20 6.88
CA PHE A 84 8.26 -5.31 6.06
C PHE A 84 8.34 -6.62 6.85
N LYS A 85 8.84 -6.57 8.09
CA LYS A 85 8.91 -7.74 8.98
C LYS A 85 7.53 -8.27 9.33
N SER A 86 6.60 -7.42 9.76
CA SER A 86 5.25 -7.85 10.14
C SER A 86 4.46 -8.38 8.95
N LEU A 87 4.56 -7.75 7.79
CA LEU A 87 3.94 -8.27 6.56
C LEU A 87 4.39 -9.71 6.27
N GLY A 88 5.68 -10.00 6.43
CA GLY A 88 6.21 -11.35 6.23
C GLY A 88 5.81 -12.39 7.29
N GLN A 89 5.13 -11.97 8.38
CA GLN A 89 4.76 -12.84 9.50
C GLN A 89 3.26 -13.04 9.64
N GLU A 90 2.45 -12.05 9.27
CA GLU A 90 1.03 -12.03 9.63
C GLU A 90 0.08 -11.49 8.55
N VAL A 91 0.56 -10.94 7.43
CA VAL A 91 -0.35 -10.42 6.38
C VAL A 91 -1.24 -11.54 5.84
N LYS A 92 -2.51 -11.19 5.61
CA LYS A 92 -3.50 -12.10 5.06
C LYS A 92 -3.95 -11.60 3.70
N SER A 93 -4.44 -12.52 2.89
CA SER A 93 -5.17 -12.15 1.68
C SER A 93 -6.55 -11.62 2.03
N ILE A 94 -7.04 -10.65 1.26
CA ILE A 94 -8.41 -10.15 1.36
C ILE A 94 -9.39 -11.31 1.12
N SER A 95 -10.44 -11.37 1.93
CA SER A 95 -11.42 -12.46 1.88
C SER A 95 -12.00 -12.65 0.48
N GLY A 96 -11.89 -13.88 -0.04
CA GLY A 96 -12.39 -14.23 -1.37
C GLY A 96 -11.47 -13.89 -2.54
N ILE A 97 -10.39 -13.13 -2.34
CA ILE A 97 -9.53 -12.68 -3.45
C ILE A 97 -8.90 -13.85 -4.21
N LYS A 98 -8.41 -14.88 -3.50
CA LYS A 98 -7.81 -16.07 -4.13
C LYS A 98 -8.81 -16.76 -5.06
N ARG A 99 -10.05 -16.92 -4.61
CA ARG A 99 -11.13 -17.54 -5.41
C ARG A 99 -11.47 -16.67 -6.63
N LEU A 100 -11.52 -15.35 -6.44
CA LEU A 100 -11.77 -14.40 -7.53
C LEU A 100 -10.67 -14.51 -8.60
N LEU A 101 -9.40 -14.39 -8.22
CA LEU A 101 -8.26 -14.46 -9.14
C LEU A 101 -8.22 -15.78 -9.92
N ILE A 102 -8.52 -16.91 -9.27
CA ILE A 102 -8.65 -18.21 -9.95
C ILE A 102 -9.78 -18.19 -10.98
N SER A 103 -10.94 -17.62 -10.63
CA SER A 103 -12.11 -17.57 -11.52
C SER A 103 -11.92 -16.66 -12.74
N LEU A 104 -11.02 -15.68 -12.65
CA LEU A 104 -10.69 -14.75 -13.74
C LEU A 104 -9.75 -15.36 -14.80
N GLY A 105 -9.20 -16.56 -14.53
CA GLY A 105 -8.22 -17.20 -15.40
C GLY A 105 -6.96 -16.36 -15.55
N GLU A 106 -6.62 -15.98 -16.78
CA GLU A 106 -5.35 -15.32 -17.10
C GLU A 106 -5.46 -13.82 -17.38
N ASN A 107 -6.68 -13.27 -17.41
CA ASN A 107 -6.95 -11.91 -17.90
C ASN A 107 -6.82 -10.83 -16.81
N TRP A 108 -5.83 -10.97 -15.94
CA TRP A 108 -5.55 -10.02 -14.87
C TRP A 108 -4.06 -9.86 -14.56
N ALA A 109 -3.72 -8.77 -13.90
CA ALA A 109 -2.36 -8.47 -13.42
C ALA A 109 -2.41 -7.74 -12.07
N VAL A 110 -1.28 -7.72 -11.37
CA VAL A 110 -1.06 -6.91 -10.16
C VAL A 110 -0.14 -5.75 -10.52
N ALA A 111 -0.51 -4.53 -10.17
CA ALA A 111 0.31 -3.33 -10.31
C ALA A 111 0.51 -2.73 -8.92
N SER A 112 1.74 -2.68 -8.40
CA SER A 112 1.99 -2.10 -7.07
C SER A 112 3.21 -1.17 -7.09
N ASN A 113 3.17 -0.13 -6.25
CA ASN A 113 4.33 0.72 -5.99
C ASN A 113 5.40 0.06 -5.10
N SER A 114 5.09 -1.11 -4.54
CA SER A 114 6.00 -1.92 -3.73
C SER A 114 7.13 -2.55 -4.53
N SER A 115 8.30 -2.70 -3.91
CA SER A 115 9.42 -3.46 -4.47
C SER A 115 9.06 -4.93 -4.68
N PHE A 116 9.75 -5.62 -5.59
CA PHE A 116 9.57 -7.06 -5.76
C PHE A 116 9.85 -7.85 -4.49
N GLN A 117 10.81 -7.38 -3.68
CA GLN A 117 11.14 -8.01 -2.41
C GLN A 117 9.94 -7.96 -1.43
N ARG A 118 9.33 -6.78 -1.24
CA ARG A 118 8.14 -6.61 -0.39
C ARG A 118 6.98 -7.45 -0.92
N LEU A 119 6.67 -7.35 -2.21
CA LEU A 119 5.60 -8.12 -2.83
C LEU A 119 5.79 -9.63 -2.65
N SER A 120 7.00 -10.13 -2.88
CA SER A 120 7.30 -11.56 -2.77
C SER A 120 7.10 -12.08 -1.36
N VAL A 121 7.55 -11.35 -0.35
CA VAL A 121 7.39 -11.75 1.05
C VAL A 121 5.92 -11.73 1.45
N SER A 122 5.20 -10.64 1.18
CA SER A 122 3.81 -10.49 1.58
C SER A 122 2.88 -11.48 0.86
N LEU A 123 3.05 -11.67 -0.45
CA LEU A 123 2.23 -12.61 -1.22
C LEU A 123 2.52 -14.08 -0.86
N LYS A 124 3.75 -14.42 -0.43
CA LYS A 124 4.05 -15.76 0.07
C LYS A 124 3.36 -16.01 1.40
N GLN A 125 3.43 -15.05 2.32
CA GLN A 125 2.75 -15.13 3.60
C GLN A 125 1.22 -15.26 3.43
N ALA A 126 0.65 -14.60 2.43
CA ALA A 126 -0.79 -14.67 2.13
C ALA A 126 -1.22 -15.85 1.22
N ASP A 127 -0.31 -16.77 0.87
CA ASP A 127 -0.57 -17.92 -0.02
C ASP A 127 -1.15 -17.51 -1.41
N LEU A 128 -0.63 -16.40 -1.95
CA LEU A 128 -0.98 -15.83 -3.26
C LEU A 128 0.19 -15.79 -4.25
N TYR A 129 1.44 -15.94 -3.80
CA TYR A 129 2.62 -15.71 -4.64
C TYR A 129 2.62 -16.53 -5.93
N ASN A 130 2.42 -17.85 -5.84
CA ASN A 130 2.43 -18.73 -7.02
C ASN A 130 1.34 -18.38 -8.04
N LEU A 131 0.24 -17.75 -7.59
CA LEU A 131 -0.85 -17.31 -8.48
C LEU A 131 -0.50 -15.98 -9.17
N CYS A 132 0.29 -15.13 -8.51
CA CYS A 132 0.61 -13.77 -8.95
C CYS A 132 1.94 -13.64 -9.69
N GLU A 133 2.92 -14.53 -9.45
CA GLU A 133 4.32 -14.37 -9.88
C GLU A 133 4.47 -14.00 -11.36
N SER A 134 3.73 -14.66 -12.26
CA SER A 134 3.80 -14.40 -13.71
C SER A 134 3.05 -13.15 -14.17
N ARG A 135 2.32 -12.49 -13.26
CA ARG A 135 1.43 -11.33 -13.53
C ARG A 135 1.69 -10.19 -12.55
N LEU A 136 2.83 -10.22 -11.86
CA LEU A 136 3.21 -9.25 -10.83
C LEU A 136 4.06 -8.14 -11.45
N PHE A 137 3.61 -6.90 -11.29
CA PHE A 137 4.32 -5.72 -11.77
C PHE A 137 4.60 -4.74 -10.64
N SER A 138 5.86 -4.31 -10.55
CA SER A 138 6.39 -3.42 -9.52
C SER A 138 6.76 -2.07 -10.11
N SER A 139 6.73 -1.02 -9.27
CA SER A 139 7.35 0.28 -9.54
C SER A 139 8.79 0.18 -10.05
N GLU A 140 9.54 -0.84 -9.62
CA GLU A 140 10.93 -1.07 -10.04
C GLU A 140 11.10 -1.32 -11.55
N GLN A 141 10.01 -1.61 -12.27
CA GLN A 141 10.02 -1.86 -13.72
C GLN A 141 9.74 -0.61 -14.56
N VAL A 142 9.46 0.53 -13.94
CA VAL A 142 9.10 1.76 -14.64
C VAL A 142 9.87 2.96 -14.09
N GLU A 143 10.10 3.95 -14.95
CA GLU A 143 10.80 5.18 -14.55
C GLU A 143 10.01 6.02 -13.56
N ARG A 144 8.67 6.05 -13.72
CA ARG A 144 7.78 6.84 -12.86
C ARG A 144 6.67 5.95 -12.28
N PRO A 145 6.69 5.67 -10.98
CA PRO A 145 5.64 4.89 -10.32
C PRO A 145 4.32 5.67 -10.22
N LYS A 146 3.26 5.04 -9.68
CA LYS A 146 1.99 5.72 -9.37
C LYS A 146 2.32 6.96 -8.50
N PRO A 147 1.75 8.16 -8.76
CA PRO A 147 0.56 8.44 -9.56
C PRO A 147 0.80 8.67 -11.07
N ALA A 148 1.99 8.37 -11.59
CA ALA A 148 2.22 8.37 -13.03
C ALA A 148 1.60 7.12 -13.67
N PRO A 149 1.18 7.20 -14.95
CA PRO A 149 0.48 6.11 -15.62
C PRO A 149 1.41 4.98 -16.07
N ASP A 150 2.73 5.13 -15.95
CA ASP A 150 3.73 4.30 -16.62
C ASP A 150 3.59 2.82 -16.28
N LEU A 151 3.30 2.45 -15.02
CA LEU A 151 3.09 1.05 -14.61
C LEU A 151 1.84 0.43 -15.26
N HIS A 152 0.71 1.14 -15.24
CA HIS A 152 -0.52 0.70 -15.89
C HIS A 152 -0.34 0.56 -17.41
N LEU A 153 0.30 1.53 -18.05
CA LEU A 153 0.61 1.48 -19.48
C LEU A 153 1.59 0.36 -19.82
N HIS A 154 2.56 0.08 -18.95
CA HIS A 154 3.46 -1.06 -19.09
C HIS A 154 2.67 -2.37 -19.14
N ILE A 155 1.78 -2.59 -18.18
CA ILE A 155 0.93 -3.79 -18.11
C ILE A 155 0.03 -3.90 -19.36
N SER A 156 -0.65 -2.82 -19.75
CA SER A 156 -1.48 -2.77 -20.96
C SER A 156 -0.71 -3.22 -22.21
N ARG A 157 0.56 -2.79 -22.37
CA ARG A 157 1.42 -3.22 -23.48
C ARG A 157 1.80 -4.70 -23.39
N GLN A 158 2.17 -5.19 -22.21
CA GLN A 158 2.56 -6.60 -22.01
C GLN A 158 1.43 -7.56 -22.39
N PHE A 159 0.20 -7.24 -21.98
CA PHE A 159 -0.98 -8.04 -22.27
C PHE A 159 -1.63 -7.72 -23.63
N ARG A 160 -1.11 -6.73 -24.36
CA ARG A 160 -1.65 -6.27 -25.65
C ARG A 160 -3.13 -5.89 -25.58
N VAL A 161 -3.57 -5.32 -24.45
CA VAL A 161 -4.94 -4.83 -24.24
C VAL A 161 -4.92 -3.31 -24.22
N PRO A 162 -5.70 -2.60 -25.06
CA PRO A 162 -5.69 -1.14 -25.07
C PRO A 162 -6.24 -0.57 -23.76
N PRO A 163 -5.72 0.57 -23.25
CA PRO A 163 -6.10 1.09 -21.93
C PRO A 163 -7.61 1.25 -21.67
N PRO A 164 -8.45 1.71 -22.63
CA PRO A 164 -9.90 1.80 -22.41
C PRO A 164 -10.59 0.45 -22.14
N GLN A 165 -9.94 -0.68 -22.45
CA GLN A 165 -10.43 -2.04 -22.18
C GLN A 165 -9.85 -2.64 -20.89
N CYS A 166 -9.07 -1.85 -20.14
CA CYS A 166 -8.61 -2.20 -18.81
C CYS A 166 -9.58 -1.66 -17.74
N LEU A 167 -9.74 -2.44 -16.67
CA LEU A 167 -10.37 -2.03 -15.42
C LEU A 167 -9.31 -2.13 -14.33
N VAL A 168 -9.10 -1.06 -13.58
CA VAL A 168 -8.20 -1.03 -12.42
C VAL A 168 -9.03 -1.23 -11.15
N VAL A 169 -8.51 -1.97 -10.17
CA VAL A 169 -9.10 -2.10 -8.83
C VAL A 169 -8.06 -1.58 -7.85
N GLU A 170 -8.38 -0.47 -7.19
CA GLU A 170 -7.44 0.33 -6.40
C GLU A 170 -8.11 0.86 -5.13
N ASP A 171 -7.33 0.99 -4.07
CA ASP A 171 -7.72 1.53 -2.77
C ASP A 171 -7.05 2.89 -2.48
N SER A 172 -6.06 3.29 -3.28
CA SER A 172 -5.28 4.51 -3.08
C SER A 172 -5.60 5.63 -4.08
N PRO A 173 -5.58 6.91 -3.65
CA PRO A 173 -5.70 8.05 -4.57
C PRO A 173 -4.61 8.06 -5.66
N ALA A 174 -3.38 7.69 -5.30
CA ALA A 174 -2.26 7.64 -6.25
C ALA A 174 -2.53 6.65 -7.39
N GLY A 175 -3.08 5.48 -7.04
CA GLY A 175 -3.49 4.46 -7.99
C GLY A 175 -4.61 4.88 -8.92
N VAL A 176 -5.67 5.46 -8.36
CA VAL A 176 -6.79 6.03 -9.13
C VAL A 176 -6.31 7.08 -10.12
N ILE A 177 -5.43 8.00 -9.68
CA ILE A 177 -4.84 9.03 -10.56
C ILE A 177 -4.03 8.38 -11.69
N ALA A 178 -3.25 7.34 -11.38
CA ALA A 178 -2.47 6.63 -12.38
C ALA A 178 -3.36 5.92 -13.42
N ALA A 179 -4.47 5.30 -12.99
CA ALA A 179 -5.45 4.66 -13.86
C ALA A 179 -6.11 5.67 -14.81
N LEU A 180 -6.56 6.81 -14.27
CA LEU A 180 -7.17 7.90 -15.05
C LEU A 180 -6.18 8.48 -16.07
N LYS A 181 -4.94 8.76 -15.67
CA LYS A 181 -3.89 9.25 -16.58
C LYS A 181 -3.52 8.23 -17.66
N ALA A 182 -3.69 6.94 -17.39
CA ALA A 182 -3.48 5.88 -18.37
C ALA A 182 -4.66 5.72 -19.35
N GLY A 183 -5.78 6.42 -19.13
CA GLY A 183 -7.00 6.26 -19.93
C GLY A 183 -7.75 4.96 -19.66
N MET A 184 -7.67 4.46 -18.42
CA MET A 184 -8.34 3.24 -17.95
C MET A 184 -9.57 3.56 -17.09
N ARG A 185 -10.45 2.57 -16.91
CA ARG A 185 -11.53 2.63 -15.90
C ARG A 185 -11.01 2.16 -14.55
N TRP A 186 -11.59 2.64 -13.45
CA TRP A 186 -11.31 2.20 -12.07
C TRP A 186 -12.61 1.99 -11.30
#